data_AF-A0A1X1VUB4-F1
#
_entry.id   AF-A0A1X1VUB4-F1
#
_cell.length_a   1.000
_cell.length_b   1.000
_cell.length_c   1.000
_cell.angle_alpha   90.00
_cell.angle_beta   90.00
_cell.angle_gamma   90.00
#
_symmetry.space_group_name_H-M   'P 1'
#
loop_
_entity.id
_entity.type
_entity.pdbx_description
1 polymer ?
#
loop_
_entity_poly.entity_id
_entity_poly.type
_entity_poly.pdbx_seq_one_letter_code
_entity_poly.pdbx_strand_id
1 'polypeptide(L)'
;MTTLAVDPAALDGAGAAVVAAGENLGSVTSTLTGALAGSAGMAGDDPAGAQFGRAYDETAATVLQAMAVTRNGLCNLGDGVRMTAHNYSVAEAMSDVAGRAAPLPVPQPTSCAAANSAPSAIGNGDSAPAGWGWVAPYIGMIWPNGDSGKLRAAAAAWRNAGTQFAVAEIHATAGPMNAIRAQQLPEAGLIEGAFSDAYSGATAIVGQCQTIATGLDKYAAKIDAVHAAILDLLARICDPLTGIKEVWEFRHRRGRRRDRPHRP
;
A
#
# COMPACT_ATOMS: atom_id res chain seq x y z
N MET A 1 28.54 13.04 44.43
CA MET A 1 28.03 13.30 43.08
C MET A 1 26.98 12.25 42.81
N THR A 2 25.71 12.59 43.00
CA THR A 2 24.58 11.68 42.82
C THR A 2 24.45 11.37 41.34
N THR A 3 24.65 10.10 40.99
CA THR A 3 24.37 9.54 39.68
C THR A 3 22.87 9.64 39.41
N LEU A 4 22.43 10.62 38.62
CA LEU A 4 21.07 10.64 38.08
C LEU A 4 20.94 9.48 37.09
N ALA A 5 20.18 8.46 37.47
CA ALA A 5 19.94 7.24 36.70
C ALA A 5 19.10 7.49 35.43
N VAL A 6 18.40 8.63 35.36
CA VAL A 6 17.53 9.05 34.27
C VAL A 6 17.73 10.56 34.01
N ASP A 7 17.89 10.96 32.76
CA ASP A 7 17.83 12.33 32.26
C ASP A 7 16.40 12.62 31.72
N PRO A 8 15.56 13.35 32.47
CA PRO A 8 14.19 13.63 32.06
C PRO A 8 14.08 14.44 30.77
N ALA A 9 15.03 15.34 30.49
CA ALA A 9 14.99 16.17 29.29
C ALA A 9 15.32 15.35 28.04
N ALA A 10 16.30 14.45 28.13
CA ALA A 10 16.59 13.49 27.07
C ALA A 10 15.40 12.55 26.80
N LEU A 11 14.72 12.11 27.86
CA LEU A 11 13.56 11.22 27.74
C LEU A 11 12.34 11.92 27.13
N ASP A 12 12.02 13.16 27.53
CA ASP A 12 10.95 13.95 26.90
C ASP A 12 11.26 14.23 25.41
N GLY A 13 12.50 14.57 25.08
CA GLY A 13 12.95 14.75 23.70
C GLY A 13 12.81 13.47 22.86
N ALA A 14 13.15 12.31 23.43
CA ALA A 14 12.95 11.01 22.77
C ALA A 14 11.46 10.72 22.55
N GLY A 15 10.62 10.91 23.56
CA GLY A 15 9.18 10.73 23.45
C GLY A 15 8.55 11.66 22.41
N ALA A 16 8.96 12.93 22.38
CA ALA A 16 8.50 13.89 21.37
C ALA A 16 8.88 13.47 19.94
N ALA A 17 10.07 12.94 19.73
CA ALA A 17 10.50 12.43 18.44
C ALA A 17 9.71 11.19 18.00
N VAL A 18 9.30 10.32 18.94
CA VAL A 18 8.42 9.18 18.65
C VAL A 18 7.02 9.64 18.27
N VAL A 19 6.45 10.64 18.97
CA VAL A 19 5.18 11.26 18.59
C VAL A 19 5.26 11.85 17.18
N ALA A 20 6.31 12.60 16.87
CA ALA A 20 6.53 13.19 15.55
C ALA A 20 6.63 12.12 14.44
N ALA A 21 7.27 10.98 14.72
CA ALA A 21 7.29 9.86 13.78
C ALA A 21 5.89 9.27 13.55
N GLY A 22 5.09 9.12 14.61
CA GLY A 22 3.68 8.72 14.51
C GLY A 22 2.86 9.71 13.67
N GLU A 23 3.00 11.01 13.89
CA GLU A 23 2.31 12.04 13.10
C GLU A 23 2.70 11.99 11.61
N ASN A 24 3.98 11.77 11.31
CA ASN A 24 4.46 11.60 9.95
C ASN A 24 3.79 10.41 9.24
N LEU A 25 3.54 9.28 9.93
CA LEU A 25 2.77 8.17 9.36
C LEU A 25 1.33 8.58 9.00
N GLY A 26 0.74 9.51 9.76
CA GLY A 26 -0.54 10.12 9.42
C GLY A 26 -0.48 10.90 8.10
N SER A 27 0.58 11.68 7.89
CA SER A 27 0.83 12.40 6.64
C SER A 27 1.04 11.46 5.45
N VAL A 28 1.76 10.36 5.64
CA VAL A 28 1.94 9.31 4.61
C VAL A 28 0.59 8.69 4.23
N THR A 29 -0.24 8.38 5.21
CA THR A 29 -1.59 7.80 5.00
C THR A 29 -2.48 8.78 4.24
N SER A 30 -2.46 10.06 4.60
CA SER A 30 -3.19 11.11 3.89
C SER A 30 -2.76 11.23 2.43
N THR A 31 -1.44 11.25 2.19
CA THR A 31 -0.85 11.29 0.84
C THR A 31 -1.26 10.08 0.00
N LEU A 32 -1.23 8.88 0.58
CA LEU A 32 -1.71 7.66 -0.07
C LEU A 32 -3.19 7.79 -0.46
N THR A 33 -4.05 8.20 0.45
CA THR A 33 -5.49 8.33 0.15
C THR A 33 -5.78 9.39 -0.91
N GLY A 34 -5.01 10.49 -0.94
CA GLY A 34 -5.08 11.49 -2.01
C GLY A 34 -4.64 10.92 -3.36
N ALA A 35 -3.57 10.13 -3.41
CA ALA A 35 -3.10 9.47 -4.62
C ALA A 35 -4.10 8.41 -5.15
N LEU A 36 -4.82 7.72 -4.25
CA LEU A 36 -5.83 6.74 -4.60
C LEU A 36 -7.16 7.36 -5.07
N ALA A 37 -7.40 8.66 -4.82
CA ALA A 37 -8.64 9.34 -5.21
C ALA A 37 -8.95 9.21 -6.72
N GLY A 38 -7.91 9.18 -7.56
CA GLY A 38 -8.03 9.00 -9.01
C GLY A 38 -8.27 7.55 -9.47
N SER A 39 -8.19 6.59 -8.56
CA SER A 39 -8.28 5.15 -8.84
C SER A 39 -9.68 4.57 -8.65
N ALA A 40 -10.68 5.43 -8.42
CA ALA A 40 -12.08 5.02 -8.33
C ALA A 40 -12.51 4.30 -9.63
N GLY A 41 -13.16 3.14 -9.49
CA GLY A 41 -13.62 2.33 -10.62
C GLY A 41 -12.51 1.64 -11.43
N MET A 42 -11.27 1.59 -10.94
CA MET A 42 -10.13 1.00 -11.67
C MET A 42 -10.29 -0.49 -12.02
N ALA A 43 -11.07 -1.24 -11.23
CA ALA A 43 -11.29 -2.67 -11.46
C ALA A 43 -12.40 -2.94 -12.50
N GLY A 44 -13.23 -1.94 -12.82
CA GLY A 44 -14.39 -2.11 -13.69
C GLY A 44 -15.62 -2.70 -12.97
N ASP A 45 -16.64 -3.04 -13.76
CA ASP A 45 -17.91 -3.60 -13.31
C ASP A 45 -18.19 -5.00 -13.87
N ASP A 46 -17.29 -5.54 -14.70
CA ASP A 46 -17.38 -6.91 -15.17
C ASP A 46 -17.31 -7.91 -14.00
N PRO A 47 -17.89 -9.12 -14.09
CA PRO A 47 -17.91 -10.05 -12.96
C PRO A 47 -16.54 -10.36 -12.34
N ALA A 48 -15.47 -10.38 -13.15
CA ALA A 48 -14.11 -10.59 -12.66
C ALA A 48 -13.54 -9.32 -12.02
N GLY A 49 -13.79 -8.15 -12.62
CA GLY A 49 -13.49 -6.83 -12.08
C GLY A 49 -14.17 -6.56 -10.73
N ALA A 50 -15.47 -6.85 -10.61
CA ALA A 50 -16.22 -6.72 -9.36
C ALA A 50 -15.73 -7.69 -8.27
N GLN A 51 -15.28 -8.90 -8.62
CA GLN A 51 -14.68 -9.82 -7.66
C GLN A 51 -13.32 -9.32 -7.18
N PHE A 52 -12.45 -8.89 -8.10
CA PHE A 52 -11.15 -8.32 -7.77
C PHE A 52 -11.28 -7.04 -6.96
N GLY A 53 -12.16 -6.14 -7.37
CA GLY A 53 -12.44 -4.86 -6.71
C GLY A 53 -12.91 -5.04 -5.27
N ARG A 54 -13.82 -5.99 -5.00
CA ARG A 54 -14.24 -6.30 -3.61
C ARG A 54 -13.08 -6.77 -2.74
N ALA A 55 -12.27 -7.70 -3.24
CA ALA A 55 -11.11 -8.21 -2.50
C ALA A 55 -10.07 -7.10 -2.26
N TYR A 56 -9.86 -6.23 -3.25
CA TYR A 56 -9.00 -5.07 -3.11
C TYR A 56 -9.55 -4.09 -2.06
N ASP A 57 -10.83 -3.72 -2.13
CA ASP A 57 -11.45 -2.75 -1.21
C ASP A 57 -11.36 -3.23 0.25
N GLU A 58 -11.61 -4.52 0.50
CA GLU A 58 -11.47 -5.13 1.83
C GLU A 58 -10.02 -5.11 2.34
N THR A 59 -9.07 -5.48 1.47
CA THR A 59 -7.65 -5.50 1.82
C THR A 59 -7.15 -4.07 2.06
N ALA A 60 -7.51 -3.12 1.20
CA ALA A 60 -7.16 -1.72 1.32
C ALA A 60 -7.69 -1.10 2.61
N ALA A 61 -8.96 -1.35 2.96
CA ALA A 61 -9.56 -0.90 4.21
C ALA A 61 -8.82 -1.46 5.43
N THR A 62 -8.47 -2.76 5.39
CA THR A 62 -7.71 -3.42 6.47
C THR A 62 -6.33 -2.80 6.65
N VAL A 63 -5.62 -2.53 5.54
CA VAL A 63 -4.29 -1.91 5.59
C VAL A 63 -4.36 -0.46 6.08
N LEU A 64 -5.34 0.33 5.63
CA LEU A 64 -5.54 1.71 6.12
C LEU A 64 -5.91 1.74 7.61
N GLN A 65 -6.71 0.78 8.08
CA GLN A 65 -6.99 0.61 9.50
C GLN A 65 -5.72 0.28 10.28
N ALA A 66 -4.90 -0.65 9.78
CA ALA A 66 -3.61 -0.99 10.40
C ALA A 66 -2.68 0.22 10.47
N MET A 67 -2.58 1.02 9.39
CA MET A 67 -1.80 2.27 9.37
C MET A 67 -2.25 3.25 10.46
N ALA A 68 -3.56 3.43 10.65
CA ALA A 68 -4.09 4.29 11.70
C ALA A 68 -3.81 3.75 13.11
N VAL A 69 -3.92 2.44 13.32
CA VAL A 69 -3.58 1.79 14.60
C VAL A 69 -2.10 1.95 14.92
N THR A 70 -1.20 1.72 13.96
CA THR A 70 0.24 1.90 14.14
C THR A 70 0.59 3.35 14.46
N ARG A 71 -0.01 4.31 13.74
CA ARG A 71 0.15 5.75 14.02
C ARG A 71 -0.25 6.08 15.47
N ASN A 72 -1.46 5.68 15.87
CA ASN A 72 -1.96 5.94 17.22
C ASN A 72 -1.12 5.21 18.29
N GLY A 73 -0.65 3.99 18.00
CA GLY A 73 0.25 3.24 18.86
C GLY A 73 1.56 3.98 19.12
N LEU A 74 2.22 4.48 18.07
CA LEU A 74 3.46 5.27 18.22
C LEU A 74 3.23 6.58 18.97
N CYS A 75 2.16 7.31 18.67
CA CYS A 75 1.83 8.53 19.42
C CYS A 75 1.60 8.23 20.91
N ASN A 76 0.82 7.19 21.23
CA ASN A 76 0.59 6.78 22.62
C ASN A 76 1.88 6.33 23.33
N LEU A 77 2.78 5.65 22.63
CA LEU A 77 4.09 5.28 23.18
C LEU A 77 4.96 6.50 23.46
N GLY A 78 5.01 7.45 22.52
CA GLY A 78 5.73 8.70 22.69
C GLY A 78 5.18 9.52 23.86
N ASP A 79 3.85 9.64 23.98
CA ASP A 79 3.21 10.33 25.10
C ASP A 79 3.45 9.61 26.44
N GLY A 80 3.45 8.28 26.45
CA GLY A 80 3.82 7.48 27.62
C GLY A 80 5.26 7.75 28.08
N VAL A 81 6.21 7.81 27.14
CA VAL A 81 7.62 8.14 27.43
C VAL A 81 7.75 9.55 28.00
N ARG A 82 7.01 10.53 27.46
CA ARG A 82 6.99 11.90 27.98
C ARG A 82 6.34 12.00 29.36
N MET A 83 5.30 11.20 29.63
CA MET A 83 4.70 11.10 30.96
C MET A 83 5.68 10.51 31.97
N THR A 84 6.45 9.50 31.58
CA THR A 84 7.54 8.96 32.40
C THR A 84 8.58 10.04 32.68
N ALA A 85 9.02 10.80 31.67
CA ALA A 85 9.93 11.94 31.85
C ALA A 85 9.39 12.98 32.84
N HIS A 86 8.12 13.34 32.73
CA HIS A 86 7.45 14.23 33.67
C HIS A 86 7.52 13.68 35.10
N ASN A 87 7.15 12.41 35.31
CA ASN A 87 7.16 11.78 36.63
C ASN A 87 8.56 11.78 37.27
N TYR A 88 9.61 11.46 36.51
CA TYR A 88 10.98 11.54 37.00
C TYR A 88 11.41 12.98 37.31
N SER A 89 11.00 13.96 36.49
CA SER A 89 11.31 15.37 36.75
C SER A 89 10.63 15.91 38.01
N VAL A 90 9.41 15.44 38.32
CA VAL A 90 8.70 15.78 39.57
C VAL A 90 9.39 15.14 40.76
N ALA A 91 9.79 13.86 40.66
CA ALA A 91 10.52 13.18 41.71
C ALA A 91 11.87 13.85 42.03
N GLU A 92 12.59 14.29 41.00
CA GLU A 92 13.83 15.05 41.15
C GLU A 92 13.57 16.40 41.82
N ALA A 93 12.55 17.14 41.39
CA ALA A 93 12.19 18.42 42.00
C ALA A 93 11.77 18.31 43.46
N MET A 94 11.06 17.24 43.84
CA MET A 94 10.70 16.96 45.25
C MET A 94 11.90 16.54 46.11
N SER A 95 12.95 16.00 45.48
CA SER A 95 14.18 15.55 46.14
C SER A 95 15.23 16.66 46.23
N ASP A 96 15.07 17.76 45.49
CA ASP A 96 15.97 18.91 45.52
C ASP A 96 15.77 19.74 46.80
N VAL A 97 16.64 19.50 47.78
CA VAL A 97 16.68 20.24 49.05
C VAL A 97 16.93 21.74 48.85
N ALA A 98 17.56 22.14 47.74
CA ALA A 98 17.78 23.55 47.42
C ALA A 98 16.55 24.24 46.80
N GLY A 99 15.53 23.47 46.40
CA GLY A 99 14.27 23.97 45.83
C GLY A 99 14.45 24.71 44.49
N ARG A 100 15.50 24.40 43.73
CA ARG A 100 15.85 25.08 42.46
C ARG A 100 15.38 24.31 41.24
N ALA A 101 15.17 23.00 41.37
CA ALA A 101 14.66 22.15 40.30
C ALA A 101 13.19 22.47 40.01
N ALA A 102 12.90 22.75 38.72
CA ALA A 102 11.55 22.91 38.22
C ALA A 102 11.16 21.63 37.44
N PRO A 103 10.01 21.00 37.74
CA PRO A 103 9.52 19.86 36.96
C PRO A 103 9.24 20.23 35.51
N LEU A 104 9.34 19.24 34.61
CA LEU A 104 8.83 19.37 33.25
C LEU A 104 7.30 19.57 33.29
N PRO A 105 6.71 20.28 32.31
CA PRO A 105 5.26 20.38 32.20
C PRO A 105 4.62 19.02 31.92
N VAL A 106 3.35 18.86 32.28
CA VAL A 106 2.57 17.66 31.93
C VAL A 106 2.42 17.61 30.41
N PRO A 107 2.88 16.54 29.73
CA PRO A 107 2.72 16.43 28.29
C PRO A 107 1.24 16.33 27.91
N GLN A 108 0.87 16.95 26.79
CA GLN A 108 -0.48 16.86 26.25
C GLN A 108 -0.62 15.56 25.45
N PRO A 109 -1.63 14.73 25.74
CA PRO A 109 -1.88 13.52 24.96
C PRO A 109 -2.20 13.86 23.51
N THR A 110 -1.65 13.08 22.59
CA THR A 110 -1.93 13.18 21.15
C THR A 110 -3.31 12.63 20.86
N SER A 111 -4.09 13.32 20.03
CA SER A 111 -5.41 12.83 19.63
C SER A 111 -5.33 11.60 18.71
N CYS A 112 -6.18 10.61 18.96
CA CYS A 112 -6.36 9.47 18.08
C CYS A 112 -6.88 9.92 16.71
N ALA A 113 -6.25 9.43 15.64
CA ALA A 113 -6.76 9.56 14.28
C ALA A 113 -7.62 8.36 13.92
N ALA A 114 -8.75 8.61 13.24
CA ALA A 114 -9.53 7.57 12.59
C ALA A 114 -8.82 7.08 11.33
N ALA A 115 -9.14 5.86 10.89
CA ALA A 115 -8.65 5.35 9.62
C ALA A 115 -9.29 6.11 8.46
N ASN A 116 -8.47 6.43 7.45
CA ASN A 116 -8.95 6.98 6.19
C ASN A 116 -9.65 5.86 5.38
N SER A 117 -10.56 6.25 4.49
CA SER A 117 -11.18 5.36 3.52
C SER A 117 -10.54 5.53 2.13
N ALA A 118 -10.35 4.41 1.43
CA ALA A 118 -10.02 4.42 0.02
C ALA A 118 -11.31 4.50 -0.82
N PRO A 119 -11.28 5.13 -2.01
CA PRO A 119 -12.39 5.03 -2.95
C PRO A 119 -12.53 3.59 -3.45
N SER A 120 -13.76 3.17 -3.74
CA SER A 120 -13.99 1.80 -4.24
C SER A 120 -13.36 1.59 -5.61
N ALA A 121 -12.69 0.44 -5.76
CA ALA A 121 -12.15 0.00 -7.03
C ALA A 121 -13.23 -0.40 -8.04
N ILE A 122 -14.47 -0.64 -7.60
CA ILE A 122 -15.60 -1.03 -8.46
C ILE A 122 -16.26 0.22 -9.02
N GLY A 123 -16.50 0.24 -10.33
CA GLY A 123 -17.15 1.37 -10.98
C GLY A 123 -17.19 1.23 -12.49
N ASN A 124 -17.88 2.17 -13.14
CA ASN A 124 -18.03 2.18 -14.59
C ASN A 124 -16.65 2.32 -15.25
N GLY A 125 -16.18 1.22 -15.83
CA GLY A 125 -14.90 1.14 -16.52
C GLY A 125 -14.95 1.58 -17.98
N ASP A 126 -13.87 1.32 -18.72
CA ASP A 126 -13.72 1.66 -20.12
C ASP A 126 -14.78 0.97 -20.99
N SER A 127 -15.39 1.76 -21.88
CA SER A 127 -16.42 1.29 -22.81
C SER A 127 -15.81 0.29 -23.80
N ALA A 128 -16.56 -0.77 -24.10
CA ALA A 128 -16.13 -1.75 -25.09
C ALA A 128 -15.86 -1.07 -26.46
N PRO A 129 -14.82 -1.48 -27.21
CA PRO A 129 -14.49 -0.91 -28.50
C PRO A 129 -15.60 -1.14 -29.52
N ALA A 130 -15.70 -0.23 -30.48
CA ALA A 130 -16.67 -0.32 -31.57
C ALA A 130 -16.56 -1.67 -32.29
N GLY A 131 -17.67 -2.40 -32.39
CA GLY A 131 -17.73 -3.73 -33.01
C GLY A 131 -17.67 -4.92 -32.04
N TRP A 132 -17.35 -4.71 -30.75
CA TRP A 132 -17.35 -5.78 -29.74
C TRP A 132 -18.70 -6.52 -29.67
N GLY A 133 -19.82 -5.78 -29.74
CA GLY A 133 -21.16 -6.37 -29.71
C GLY A 133 -21.43 -7.38 -30.84
N TRP A 134 -20.67 -7.33 -31.93
CA TRP A 134 -20.79 -8.29 -33.04
C TRP A 134 -19.88 -9.52 -32.87
N VAL A 135 -18.80 -9.40 -32.09
CA VAL A 135 -17.81 -10.45 -31.89
C VAL A 135 -18.04 -11.20 -30.56
N ALA A 136 -18.64 -10.55 -29.57
CA ALA A 136 -18.95 -11.10 -28.25
C ALA A 136 -19.70 -12.46 -28.29
N PRO A 137 -20.70 -12.69 -29.16
CA PRO A 137 -21.39 -13.98 -29.24
C PRO A 137 -20.50 -15.13 -29.73
N TYR A 138 -19.43 -14.83 -30.46
CA TYR A 138 -18.55 -15.83 -31.09
C TYR A 138 -17.34 -16.20 -30.23
N ILE A 139 -16.85 -15.25 -29.42
CA ILE A 139 -15.70 -15.48 -28.53
C ILE A 139 -16.16 -16.01 -27.15
N GLY A 140 -17.40 -15.71 -26.73
CA GLY A 140 -17.93 -16.18 -25.45
C GLY A 140 -17.22 -15.58 -24.22
N MET A 141 -16.45 -14.51 -24.41
CA MET A 141 -15.72 -13.80 -23.35
C MET A 141 -16.41 -12.47 -23.03
N ILE A 142 -16.30 -12.03 -21.78
CA ILE A 142 -16.74 -10.70 -21.31
C ILE A 142 -15.62 -9.69 -21.57
N TRP A 143 -15.97 -8.46 -21.99
CA TRP A 143 -15.02 -7.37 -22.14
C TRP A 143 -14.56 -6.91 -20.75
N PRO A 144 -13.24 -6.98 -20.43
CA PRO A 144 -12.73 -6.40 -19.19
C PRO A 144 -12.75 -4.88 -19.34
N ASN A 145 -13.52 -4.21 -18.50
CA ASN A 145 -13.64 -2.75 -18.52
C ASN A 145 -12.72 -2.05 -17.51
N GLY A 146 -11.91 -2.79 -16.75
CA GLY A 146 -10.92 -2.16 -15.86
C GLY A 146 -9.91 -1.28 -16.60
N ASP A 147 -9.45 -0.22 -15.92
CA ASP A 147 -8.46 0.74 -16.43
C ASP A 147 -7.06 0.33 -15.97
N SER A 148 -6.25 -0.22 -16.89
CA SER A 148 -4.91 -0.72 -16.58
C SER A 148 -3.92 0.39 -16.20
N GLY A 149 -4.18 1.64 -16.60
CA GLY A 149 -3.40 2.82 -16.21
C GLY A 149 -3.65 3.20 -14.76
N LYS A 150 -4.92 3.29 -14.35
CA LYS A 150 -5.31 3.57 -12.95
C LYS A 150 -4.86 2.48 -12.00
N LEU A 151 -4.95 1.21 -12.40
CA LEU A 151 -4.45 0.08 -11.61
C LEU A 151 -2.94 0.20 -11.32
N ARG A 152 -2.14 0.57 -12.32
CA ARG A 152 -0.69 0.78 -12.16
C ARG A 152 -0.37 2.02 -11.33
N ALA A 153 -1.13 3.10 -11.51
CA ALA A 153 -0.98 4.30 -10.69
C ALA A 153 -1.27 4.01 -9.20
N ALA A 154 -2.35 3.25 -8.93
CA ALA A 154 -2.65 2.76 -7.58
C ALA A 154 -1.53 1.86 -7.03
N ALA A 155 -0.98 0.96 -7.86
CA ALA A 155 0.13 0.09 -7.45
C ALA A 155 1.38 0.90 -7.05
N ALA A 156 1.70 1.95 -7.81
CA ALA A 156 2.78 2.86 -7.48
C ALA A 156 2.52 3.64 -6.18
N ALA A 157 1.29 4.09 -5.94
CA ALA A 157 0.90 4.78 -4.71
C ALA A 157 1.08 3.87 -3.48
N TRP A 158 0.61 2.62 -3.53
CA TRP A 158 0.80 1.64 -2.46
C TRP A 158 2.27 1.34 -2.18
N ARG A 159 3.10 1.19 -3.22
CA ARG A 159 4.55 1.00 -3.05
C ARG A 159 5.21 2.19 -2.37
N ASN A 160 4.91 3.41 -2.83
CA ASN A 160 5.47 4.62 -2.26
C ASN A 160 5.07 4.75 -0.78
N ALA A 161 3.80 4.51 -0.44
CA ALA A 161 3.35 4.53 0.95
C ALA A 161 4.10 3.50 1.82
N GLY A 162 4.29 2.27 1.34
CA GLY A 162 5.10 1.26 2.03
C GLY A 162 6.55 1.71 2.25
N THR A 163 7.19 2.30 1.23
CA THR A 163 8.55 2.86 1.38
C THR A 163 8.61 3.98 2.41
N GLN A 164 7.67 4.91 2.39
CA GLN A 164 7.63 6.01 3.36
C GLN A 164 7.35 5.52 4.78
N PHE A 165 6.52 4.48 4.95
CA PHE A 165 6.32 3.82 6.25
C PHE A 165 7.63 3.25 6.80
N ALA A 166 8.39 2.53 5.99
CA ALA A 166 9.70 1.99 6.39
C ALA A 166 10.72 3.10 6.74
N VAL A 167 10.71 4.21 6.01
CA VAL A 167 11.59 5.35 6.30
C VAL A 167 11.23 6.02 7.62
N ALA A 168 9.93 6.25 7.88
CA ALA A 168 9.46 6.85 9.12
C ALA A 168 9.83 5.99 10.36
N GLU A 169 9.79 4.67 10.21
CA GLU A 169 10.19 3.71 11.23
C GLU A 169 11.70 3.77 11.56
N ILE A 170 12.56 3.90 10.54
CA ILE A 170 14.00 4.09 10.75
C ILE A 170 14.28 5.38 11.54
N HIS A 171 13.57 6.47 11.23
CA HIS A 171 13.71 7.72 11.95
C HIS A 171 13.22 7.64 13.40
N ALA A 172 12.15 6.88 13.67
CA ALA A 172 11.62 6.64 15.01
C ALA A 172 12.59 5.83 15.90
N THR A 173 13.39 4.95 15.31
CA THR A 173 14.22 3.98 16.03
C THR A 173 15.69 4.39 16.16
N ALA A 174 16.24 5.15 15.22
CA ALA A 174 17.69 5.44 15.21
C ALA A 174 18.16 6.38 16.33
N GLY A 175 17.38 7.41 16.68
CA GLY A 175 17.73 8.38 17.72
C GLY A 175 16.97 8.14 19.03
N PRO A 176 15.63 8.14 19.00
CA PRO A 176 14.81 8.10 20.21
C PRO A 176 14.98 6.84 21.03
N MET A 177 15.00 5.66 20.41
CA MET A 177 15.20 4.41 21.15
C MET A 177 16.58 4.34 21.81
N ASN A 178 17.62 4.87 21.18
CA ASN A 178 18.95 4.92 21.79
C ASN A 178 18.98 5.84 23.01
N ALA A 179 18.27 6.98 22.95
CA ALA A 179 18.13 7.88 24.10
C ALA A 179 17.32 7.24 25.25
N ILE A 180 16.28 6.46 24.94
CA ILE A 180 15.50 5.69 25.93
C ILE A 180 16.35 4.58 26.56
N ARG A 181 17.09 3.82 25.75
CA ARG A 181 17.98 2.73 26.21
C ARG A 181 19.14 3.22 27.06
N ALA A 182 19.55 4.48 26.91
CA ALA A 182 20.57 5.10 27.74
C ALA A 182 20.10 5.36 29.18
N GLN A 183 18.79 5.32 29.45
CA GLN A 183 18.20 5.55 30.76
C GLN A 183 18.08 4.25 31.56
N GLN A 184 18.35 4.30 32.87
CA GLN A 184 18.09 3.17 33.77
C GLN A 184 16.64 3.20 34.25
N LEU A 185 15.74 2.69 33.42
CA LEU A 185 14.31 2.61 33.69
C LEU A 185 13.94 1.18 34.12
N PRO A 186 13.26 0.96 35.27
CA PRO A 186 12.72 -0.36 35.61
C PRO A 186 11.67 -0.84 34.58
N GLU A 187 11.00 0.08 33.90
CA GLU A 187 10.04 -0.15 32.82
C GLU A 187 10.67 -0.31 31.41
N ALA A 188 12.01 -0.27 31.28
CA ALA A 188 12.68 -0.32 29.97
C ALA A 188 12.24 -1.51 29.11
N GLY A 189 12.09 -2.71 29.71
CA GLY A 189 11.69 -3.91 28.96
C GLY A 189 10.26 -3.85 28.41
N LEU A 190 9.34 -3.15 29.09
CA LEU A 190 7.97 -2.96 28.59
C LEU A 190 7.95 -1.97 27.42
N ILE A 191 8.74 -0.90 27.53
CA ILE A 191 8.89 0.09 26.46
C ILE A 191 9.49 -0.59 25.22
N GLU A 192 10.58 -1.32 25.38
CA GLU A 192 11.21 -2.06 24.27
C GLU A 192 10.27 -3.08 23.61
N GLY A 193 9.51 -3.83 24.41
CA GLY A 193 8.50 -4.76 23.89
C GLY A 193 7.45 -4.04 23.04
N ALA A 194 6.92 -2.92 23.52
CA ALA A 194 5.90 -2.18 22.78
C ALA A 194 6.45 -1.53 21.50
N PHE A 195 7.71 -1.07 21.49
CA PHE A 195 8.38 -0.64 20.26
C PHE A 195 8.60 -1.78 19.28
N SER A 196 8.98 -2.97 19.76
CA SER A 196 9.12 -4.17 18.92
C SER A 196 7.78 -4.59 18.30
N ASP A 197 6.68 -4.53 19.05
CA ASP A 197 5.35 -4.82 18.54
C ASP A 197 4.92 -3.80 17.47
N ALA A 198 5.14 -2.50 17.73
CA ALA A 198 4.88 -1.44 16.76
C ALA A 198 5.70 -1.63 15.47
N TYR A 199 6.97 -2.04 15.59
CA TYR A 199 7.86 -2.34 14.48
C TYR A 199 7.37 -3.53 13.65
N SER A 200 6.97 -4.61 14.32
CA SER A 200 6.42 -5.79 13.66
C SER A 200 5.16 -5.46 12.86
N GLY A 201 4.29 -4.59 13.41
CA GLY A 201 3.10 -4.10 12.74
C GLY A 201 3.41 -3.22 11.52
N ALA A 202 4.37 -2.30 11.64
CA ALA A 202 4.82 -1.46 10.54
C ALA A 202 5.41 -2.30 9.40
N THR A 203 6.29 -3.26 9.71
CA THR A 203 6.85 -4.19 8.72
C THR A 203 5.75 -5.01 8.02
N ALA A 204 4.73 -5.46 8.76
CA ALA A 204 3.59 -6.16 8.17
C ALA A 204 2.81 -5.26 7.20
N ILE A 205 2.58 -3.99 7.55
CA ILE A 205 1.94 -3.00 6.66
C ILE A 205 2.74 -2.82 5.36
N VAL A 206 4.07 -2.70 5.45
CA VAL A 206 4.93 -2.59 4.26
C VAL A 206 4.77 -3.81 3.35
N GLY A 207 4.77 -5.02 3.92
CA GLY A 207 4.54 -6.26 3.17
C GLY A 207 3.15 -6.33 2.51
N GLN A 208 2.11 -5.85 3.20
CA GLN A 208 0.76 -5.78 2.63
C GLN A 208 0.66 -4.75 1.50
N CYS A 209 1.30 -3.58 1.64
CA CYS A 209 1.37 -2.60 0.56
C CYS A 209 2.01 -3.17 -0.71
N GLN A 210 3.09 -3.95 -0.57
CA GLN A 210 3.74 -4.63 -1.70
C GLN A 210 2.85 -5.72 -2.32
N THR A 211 2.11 -6.44 -1.48
CA THR A 211 1.17 -7.49 -1.91
C THR A 211 0.03 -6.88 -2.74
N ILE A 212 -0.58 -5.79 -2.26
CA ILE A 212 -1.60 -5.03 -2.97
C ILE A 212 -1.06 -4.54 -4.31
N ALA A 213 0.10 -3.87 -4.33
CA ALA A 213 0.70 -3.35 -5.55
C ALA A 213 0.97 -4.45 -6.59
N THR A 214 1.46 -5.60 -6.14
CA THR A 214 1.69 -6.76 -7.02
C THR A 214 0.39 -7.33 -7.56
N GLY A 215 -0.67 -7.36 -6.74
CA GLY A 215 -2.01 -7.78 -7.17
C GLY A 215 -2.58 -6.87 -8.26
N LEU A 216 -2.45 -5.55 -8.07
CA LEU A 216 -2.88 -4.53 -9.04
C LEU A 216 -2.14 -4.66 -10.37
N ASP A 217 -0.81 -4.81 -10.36
CA ASP A 217 -0.02 -4.98 -11.60
C ASP A 217 -0.36 -6.27 -12.33
N LYS A 218 -0.55 -7.37 -11.60
CA LYS A 218 -0.98 -8.65 -12.19
C LYS A 218 -2.36 -8.53 -12.85
N TYR A 219 -3.27 -7.80 -12.23
CA TYR A 219 -4.60 -7.59 -12.79
C TYR A 219 -4.56 -6.66 -14.02
N ALA A 220 -3.79 -5.57 -13.96
CA ALA A 220 -3.55 -4.70 -15.12
C ALA A 220 -2.95 -5.44 -16.31
N ALA A 221 -1.96 -6.32 -16.07
CA ALA A 221 -1.35 -7.13 -17.13
C ALA A 221 -2.33 -8.13 -17.76
N LYS A 222 -3.28 -8.67 -16.98
CA LYS A 222 -4.35 -9.53 -17.52
C LYS A 222 -5.29 -8.75 -18.43
N ILE A 223 -5.68 -7.54 -18.04
CA ILE A 223 -6.53 -6.66 -18.86
C ILE A 223 -5.84 -6.37 -20.20
N ASP A 224 -4.57 -5.93 -20.16
CA ASP A 224 -3.81 -5.61 -21.38
C ASP A 224 -3.65 -6.82 -22.31
N ALA A 225 -3.43 -8.02 -21.75
CA ALA A 225 -3.32 -9.24 -22.55
C ALA A 225 -4.64 -9.59 -23.26
N VAL A 226 -5.78 -9.37 -22.60
CA VAL A 226 -7.11 -9.57 -23.20
C VAL A 226 -7.38 -8.52 -24.28
N HIS A 227 -7.10 -7.24 -24.01
CA HIS A 227 -7.25 -6.17 -25.00
C HIS A 227 -6.39 -6.42 -26.24
N ALA A 228 -5.13 -6.85 -26.06
CA ALA A 228 -4.23 -7.17 -27.16
C ALA A 228 -4.72 -8.38 -28.00
N ALA A 229 -5.20 -9.45 -27.35
CA ALA A 229 -5.74 -10.62 -28.04
C ALA A 229 -6.98 -10.28 -28.87
N ILE A 230 -7.85 -9.39 -28.36
CA ILE A 230 -9.03 -8.94 -29.09
C ILE A 230 -8.63 -8.10 -30.30
N LEU A 231 -7.68 -7.17 -30.16
CA LEU A 231 -7.17 -6.38 -31.27
C LEU A 231 -6.52 -7.25 -32.36
N ASP A 232 -5.79 -8.30 -31.97
CA ASP A 232 -5.20 -9.27 -32.90
C ASP A 232 -6.28 -10.07 -33.65
N LEU A 233 -7.30 -10.56 -32.95
CA LEU A 233 -8.45 -11.24 -33.58
C LEU A 233 -9.19 -10.32 -34.55
N LEU A 234 -9.42 -9.06 -34.17
CA LEU A 234 -10.05 -8.06 -35.04
C LEU A 234 -9.18 -7.78 -36.27
N ALA A 235 -7.87 -7.63 -36.12
CA ALA A 235 -6.94 -7.45 -37.24
C ALA A 235 -6.97 -8.66 -38.19
N ARG A 236 -6.97 -9.88 -37.66
CA ARG A 236 -7.01 -11.12 -38.44
C ARG A 236 -8.33 -11.31 -39.20
N ILE A 237 -9.45 -10.84 -38.66
CA ILE A 237 -10.75 -10.86 -39.34
C ILE A 237 -10.84 -9.73 -40.39
N CYS A 238 -10.30 -8.55 -40.08
CA CYS A 238 -10.34 -7.36 -40.94
C CYS A 238 -9.30 -7.40 -42.07
N ASP A 239 -8.32 -8.30 -42.01
CA ASP A 239 -7.39 -8.59 -43.12
C ASP A 239 -7.84 -9.85 -43.90
N PRO A 240 -8.81 -9.74 -44.83
CA PRO A 240 -9.29 -10.87 -45.62
C PRO A 240 -8.22 -11.48 -46.53
N LEU A 241 -7.07 -10.82 -46.70
CA LEU A 241 -5.99 -11.30 -47.57
C LEU A 241 -5.17 -12.43 -46.96
N THR A 242 -5.15 -12.62 -45.64
CA THR A 242 -4.51 -13.81 -45.02
C THR A 242 -5.40 -15.04 -45.09
N GLY A 243 -6.70 -14.91 -44.83
CA GLY A 243 -7.66 -16.01 -45.00
C GLY A 243 -7.80 -16.47 -46.46
N ILE A 244 -7.81 -15.53 -47.41
CA ILE A 244 -7.81 -15.86 -48.84
C ILE A 244 -6.47 -16.47 -49.26
N LYS A 245 -5.31 -16.00 -48.75
CA LYS A 245 -4.01 -16.62 -49.06
C LYS A 245 -3.91 -18.05 -48.57
N GLU A 246 -4.38 -18.38 -47.36
CA GLU A 246 -4.34 -19.77 -46.88
C GLU A 246 -5.28 -20.69 -47.68
N VAL A 247 -6.49 -20.23 -48.02
CA VAL A 247 -7.43 -20.98 -48.86
C VAL A 247 -6.90 -21.12 -50.29
N TRP A 248 -6.27 -20.09 -50.83
CA TRP A 248 -5.70 -20.08 -52.17
C TRP A 248 -4.44 -20.95 -52.26
N GLU A 249 -3.56 -20.94 -51.25
CA GLU A 249 -2.42 -21.87 -51.13
C GLU A 249 -2.87 -23.32 -50.94
N PHE A 250 -3.90 -23.58 -50.13
CA PHE A 250 -4.48 -24.91 -49.98
C PHE A 250 -5.07 -25.42 -51.31
N ARG A 251 -5.76 -24.55 -52.05
CA ARG A 251 -6.35 -24.88 -53.36
C ARG A 251 -5.29 -25.09 -54.44
N HIS A 252 -4.23 -24.29 -54.48
CA HIS A 252 -3.10 -24.49 -55.41
C HIS A 252 -2.23 -25.71 -55.06
N ARG A 253 -2.05 -26.05 -53.77
CA ARG A 253 -1.39 -27.29 -53.35
C ARG A 253 -2.18 -28.55 -53.72
N ARG A 254 -3.52 -28.49 -53.71
CA ARG A 254 -4.38 -29.60 -54.19
C ARG A 254 -4.41 -29.72 -55.72
N GLY A 255 -4.31 -28.61 -56.46
CA GLY A 255 -4.22 -28.62 -57.93
C GLY A 255 -2.94 -29.28 -58.44
N ARG A 256 -1.77 -28.95 -57.85
CA ARG A 256 -0.47 -29.52 -58.28
C ARG A 256 -0.26 -31.01 -57.96
N ARG A 257 -1.12 -31.64 -57.15
CA ARG A 257 -1.06 -33.09 -56.89
C ARG A 257 -1.87 -33.93 -57.89
N ARG A 258 -2.72 -33.32 -58.72
CA ARG A 258 -3.54 -34.04 -59.73
C ARG A 258 -2.87 -34.17 -61.10
N ASP A 259 -1.87 -33.33 -61.41
CA ASP A 259 -1.19 -33.33 -62.72
C ASP A 259 0.20 -33.98 -62.70
N ARG A 260 0.41 -35.03 -61.90
CA ARG A 260 1.55 -35.93 -62.14
C ARG A 260 1.09 -37.02 -63.12
N PRO A 261 1.46 -36.96 -64.40
CA PRO A 261 1.18 -38.05 -65.32
C PRO A 261 1.97 -39.29 -64.88
N HIS A 262 1.25 -40.39 -64.69
CA HIS A 262 1.82 -41.73 -64.71
C HIS A 262 2.54 -41.94 -66.04
N ARG A 263 3.82 -42.30 -66.00
CA ARG A 263 4.54 -42.99 -67.07
C ARG A 263 5.95 -43.36 -66.60
N PRO A 264 6.53 -44.43 -67.16
CA PRO A 264 6.07 -45.81 -67.22
C PRO A 264 6.83 -46.69 -66.22
#